data_AF-A0A9X2DCI2-F1
#
_entry.id   AF-A0A9X2DCI2-F1
#
_cell.length_a   1.000
_cell.length_b   1.000
_cell.length_c   1.000
_cell.angle_alpha   90.00
_cell.angle_beta   90.00
_cell.angle_gamma   90.00
#
_symmetry.space_group_name_H-M   'P 1'
#
loop_
_entity.id
_entity.type
_entity.pdbx_description
1 polymer ?
#
loop_
_entity_poly.entity_id
_entity_poly.type
_entity_poly.pdbx_seq_one_letter_code
_entity_poly.pdbx_strand_id
1 'polypeptide(L)'
;MTTPQLHHDPNRSRTNAPTVASTMSHRLQRHPLADFIRNSTLTAPDTVTGLIAAEDRLIDLEQQIQQRPQTLDEFLGETVSDLVAGKPLPDDIGVRVSEIAAAEQAADQAALAMQQIQHRLRSRWDTTAHDAADELLEHLREDLTSILTEARTAVTALDGLDVQDSEAVAEATDKQRAALAALKALRPRYRRLRSQQTDIVEAVYERPDSASPHDATAWRWKHVWASRIHEFENVYATAPKHDTRDVLWFRELTTRTDVWLPNIDDLRTSWSEIQHWHSPGKPNPTNA
;
A
#
# COMPACT_ATOMS: atom_id res chain seq x y z
N MET A 1 -29.02 67.13 5.28
CA MET A 1 -28.32 66.47 6.40
C MET A 1 -29.28 65.45 6.98
N THR A 2 -29.11 64.19 6.59
CA THR A 2 -30.02 63.08 6.92
C THR A 2 -29.14 61.91 7.32
N THR A 3 -29.22 61.53 8.58
CA THR A 3 -28.47 60.41 9.17
C THR A 3 -29.11 59.09 8.72
N PRO A 4 -28.37 58.10 8.22
CA PRO A 4 -28.94 56.79 7.92
C PRO A 4 -29.07 55.96 9.22
N GLN A 5 -30.28 55.48 9.50
CA GLN A 5 -30.53 54.49 10.54
C GLN A 5 -30.03 53.11 10.07
N LEU A 6 -29.06 52.55 10.80
CA LEU A 6 -28.68 51.15 10.72
C LEU A 6 -29.76 50.31 11.42
N HIS A 7 -30.59 49.64 10.63
CA HIS A 7 -31.41 48.54 11.13
C HIS A 7 -30.49 47.37 11.50
N HIS A 8 -30.27 47.19 12.80
CA HIS A 8 -29.65 45.98 13.33
C HIS A 8 -30.72 44.88 13.30
N ASP A 9 -30.54 43.90 12.42
CA ASP A 9 -31.34 42.68 12.38
C ASP A 9 -30.67 41.62 13.27
N PRO A 10 -31.19 41.33 14.48
CA PRO A 10 -30.54 40.43 15.44
C PRO A 10 -30.67 38.94 15.06
N ASN A 11 -31.33 38.61 13.95
CA ASN A 11 -31.59 37.22 13.57
C ASN A 11 -30.62 36.63 12.51
N ARG A 12 -29.56 37.35 12.14
CA ARG A 12 -28.63 36.93 11.07
C ARG A 12 -27.44 36.06 11.51
N SER A 13 -27.36 35.66 12.78
CA SER A 13 -26.20 34.92 13.33
C SER A 13 -26.49 33.47 13.75
N ARG A 14 -27.48 32.80 13.16
CA ARG A 14 -27.59 31.34 13.21
C ARG A 14 -27.14 30.74 11.89
N THR A 15 -25.86 30.87 11.60
CA THR A 15 -25.19 29.92 10.72
C THR A 15 -25.24 28.57 11.40
N ASN A 16 -26.07 27.67 10.87
CA ASN A 16 -25.93 26.23 11.08
C ASN A 16 -24.54 25.84 10.56
N ALA A 17 -23.51 26.05 11.38
CA ALA A 17 -22.21 25.45 11.13
C ALA A 17 -22.47 23.94 11.25
N PRO A 18 -22.25 23.15 10.19
CA PRO A 18 -22.32 21.70 10.34
C PRO A 18 -21.35 21.31 11.45
N THR A 19 -21.88 20.66 12.49
CA THR A 19 -21.06 20.09 13.55
C THR A 19 -20.00 19.23 12.88
N VAL A 20 -18.72 19.47 13.20
CA VAL A 20 -17.54 18.78 12.61
C VAL A 20 -17.69 17.25 12.65
N ALA A 21 -18.52 16.75 13.57
CA ALA A 21 -18.96 15.36 13.69
C ALA A 21 -19.64 14.78 12.44
N SER A 22 -20.44 15.53 11.67
CA SER A 22 -21.11 15.01 10.47
C SER A 22 -20.17 14.81 9.27
N THR A 23 -18.95 15.36 9.32
CA THR A 23 -17.96 15.27 8.24
C THR A 23 -16.94 14.14 8.46
N MET A 24 -16.95 13.46 9.60
CA MET A 24 -16.03 12.34 9.92
C MET A 24 -16.48 10.99 9.33
N SER A 25 -17.00 10.97 8.11
CA SER A 25 -17.34 9.70 7.42
C SER A 25 -16.18 9.09 6.61
N HIS A 26 -15.00 9.74 6.57
CA HIS A 26 -13.79 9.09 6.07
C HIS A 26 -13.06 8.43 7.23
N ARG A 27 -13.46 7.19 7.54
CA ARG A 27 -12.70 6.30 8.42
C ARG A 27 -11.23 6.34 8.00
N LEU A 28 -10.30 6.49 8.94
CA LEU A 28 -8.87 6.37 8.65
C LEU A 28 -8.61 5.03 7.95
N GLN A 29 -8.33 5.10 6.65
CA GLN A 29 -7.81 3.96 5.90
C GLN A 29 -6.31 3.97 6.02
N ARG A 30 -5.76 2.80 6.31
CA ARG A 30 -4.32 2.59 6.36
C ARG A 30 -3.70 2.77 4.97
N HIS A 31 -2.46 3.23 4.93
CA HIS A 31 -1.71 3.25 3.69
C HIS A 31 -1.44 1.80 3.21
N PRO A 32 -1.64 1.45 1.93
CA PRO A 32 -1.42 0.08 1.43
C PRO A 32 -0.01 -0.47 1.71
N LEU A 33 1.02 0.40 1.62
CA LEU A 33 2.40 0.03 1.96
C LEU A 33 2.57 -0.35 3.45
N ALA A 34 1.80 0.26 4.35
CA ALA A 34 1.80 -0.11 5.76
C ALA A 34 1.27 -1.53 5.96
N ASP A 35 0.19 -1.89 5.26
CA ASP A 35 -0.39 -3.23 5.33
C ASP A 35 0.51 -4.29 4.68
N PHE A 36 1.15 -3.96 3.54
CA PHE A 36 2.15 -4.84 2.92
C PHE A 36 3.29 -5.14 3.89
N ILE A 37 3.91 -4.11 4.47
CA ILE A 37 5.07 -4.26 5.35
C ILE A 37 4.74 -5.16 6.55
N ARG A 38 3.58 -4.94 7.20
CA ARG A 38 3.14 -5.74 8.36
C ARG A 38 2.95 -7.22 8.03
N ASN A 39 2.50 -7.51 6.81
CA ASN A 39 2.25 -8.87 6.34
C ASN A 39 3.48 -9.50 5.68
N SER A 40 4.53 -8.71 5.45
CA SER A 40 5.78 -9.16 4.84
C SER A 40 6.80 -9.59 5.89
N THR A 41 7.81 -10.34 5.46
CA THR A 41 9.02 -10.61 6.26
C THR A 41 10.14 -9.61 5.94
N LEU A 42 9.86 -8.57 5.16
CA LEU A 42 10.86 -7.59 4.77
C LEU A 42 11.08 -6.61 5.91
N THR A 43 12.34 -6.27 6.17
CA THR A 43 12.67 -5.19 7.08
C THR A 43 12.32 -3.87 6.39
N ALA A 44 11.38 -3.13 6.97
CA ALA A 44 11.03 -1.82 6.47
C ALA A 44 12.06 -0.77 6.91
N PRO A 45 12.27 0.29 6.10
CA PRO A 45 13.06 1.44 6.53
C PRO A 45 12.49 2.06 7.82
N ASP A 46 13.35 2.59 8.69
CA ASP A 46 12.96 3.20 9.97
C ASP A 46 11.92 4.32 9.78
N THR A 47 12.04 5.07 8.69
CA THR A 47 11.12 6.14 8.31
C THR A 47 9.70 5.62 8.12
N VAL A 48 9.56 4.48 7.44
CA VAL A 48 8.26 3.83 7.22
C VAL A 48 7.73 3.23 8.49
N THR A 49 8.58 2.56 9.27
CA THR A 49 8.20 2.01 10.57
C THR A 49 7.64 3.10 11.50
N GLY A 50 8.25 4.29 11.49
CA GLY A 50 7.75 5.45 12.22
C GLY A 50 6.39 5.96 11.71
N LEU A 51 6.18 5.97 10.38
CA LEU A 51 4.89 6.36 9.79
C LEU A 51 3.77 5.36 10.09
N ILE A 52 4.07 4.07 10.05
CA ILE A 52 3.16 2.97 10.43
C ILE A 52 2.72 3.13 11.89
N ALA A 53 3.67 3.39 12.80
CA ALA A 53 3.38 3.60 14.21
C ALA A 53 2.55 4.88 14.45
N ALA A 54 2.83 5.95 13.72
CA ALA A 54 2.04 7.18 13.80
C ALA A 54 0.61 6.98 13.31
N GLU A 55 0.41 6.20 12.23
CA GLU A 55 -0.90 5.87 11.69
C GLU A 55 -1.74 5.02 12.67
N ASP A 56 -1.15 3.98 13.27
CA ASP A 56 -1.82 3.20 14.32
C ASP A 56 -2.23 4.08 15.48
N ARG A 57 -1.34 4.98 15.92
CA ARG A 57 -1.65 5.86 17.03
C ARG A 57 -2.79 6.82 16.71
N LEU A 58 -2.90 7.29 15.47
CA LEU A 58 -4.02 8.11 15.03
C LEU A 58 -5.33 7.33 14.96
N ILE A 59 -5.31 6.07 14.54
CA ILE A 59 -6.49 5.20 14.54
C ILE A 59 -6.98 4.98 15.98
N ASP A 60 -6.07 4.71 16.92
CA ASP A 60 -6.41 4.57 18.35
C ASP A 60 -7.00 5.86 18.92
N LEU A 61 -6.40 7.01 18.59
CA LEU A 61 -6.88 8.32 19.03
C LEU A 61 -8.25 8.67 18.43
N GLU A 62 -8.51 8.29 17.18
CA GLU A 62 -9.81 8.48 16.55
C GLU A 62 -10.91 7.72 17.30
N GLN A 63 -10.63 6.46 17.69
CA GLN A 63 -11.57 5.66 18.48
C GLN A 63 -11.83 6.28 19.86
N GLN A 64 -10.82 6.87 20.49
CA GLN A 64 -10.97 7.56 21.78
C GLN A 64 -11.81 8.84 21.64
N ILE A 65 -11.59 9.64 20.59
CA ILE A 65 -12.35 10.87 20.33
C ILE A 65 -13.81 10.56 19.95
N GLN A 66 -14.08 9.42 19.31
CA GLN A 66 -15.44 8.98 18.99
C GLN A 66 -16.27 8.61 20.24
N GLN A 67 -15.64 8.28 21.36
CA GLN A 67 -16.32 8.12 22.66
C GLN A 67 -16.63 9.50 23.27
N ARG A 68 -17.46 10.30 22.57
CA ARG A 68 -17.73 11.68 22.95
C ARG A 68 -18.31 11.78 24.37
N PRO A 69 -17.89 12.78 25.17
CA PRO A 69 -18.60 13.13 26.39
C PRO A 69 -20.05 13.55 26.06
N GLN A 70 -20.94 13.47 27.05
CA GLN A 70 -22.30 13.99 26.94
C GLN A 70 -22.27 15.41 26.37
N THR A 71 -23.08 15.70 25.35
CA THR A 71 -23.12 17.03 24.73
C THR A 71 -23.92 18.01 25.58
N LEU A 72 -23.66 19.32 25.42
CA LEU A 72 -24.43 20.33 26.15
C LEU A 72 -25.93 20.27 25.83
N ASP A 73 -26.28 19.97 24.57
CA ASP A 73 -27.68 19.86 24.13
C ASP A 73 -28.38 18.66 24.77
N GLU A 74 -27.71 17.50 24.84
CA GLU A 74 -28.23 16.31 25.53
C GLU A 74 -28.45 16.59 27.03
N PHE A 75 -27.47 17.20 27.70
CA PHE A 75 -27.58 17.55 29.12
C PHE A 75 -28.73 18.53 29.40
N LEU A 76 -28.87 19.57 28.56
CA LEU A 76 -29.96 20.54 28.70
C LEU A 76 -31.33 19.89 28.39
N GLY A 77 -31.41 19.02 27.40
CA GLY A 77 -32.62 18.26 27.06
C GLY A 77 -33.07 17.33 28.19
N GLU A 78 -32.14 16.61 28.80
CA GLU A 78 -32.38 15.79 29.99
C GLU A 78 -32.84 16.65 31.17
N THR A 79 -32.17 17.78 31.42
CA THR A 79 -32.50 18.70 32.51
C THR A 79 -33.91 19.28 32.33
N VAL A 80 -34.27 19.72 31.12
CA VAL A 80 -35.63 20.21 30.82
C VAL A 80 -36.66 19.11 31.03
N SER A 81 -36.37 17.89 30.59
CA SER A 81 -37.27 16.73 30.78
C SER A 81 -37.50 16.43 32.27
N ASP A 82 -36.44 16.51 33.08
CA ASP A 82 -36.49 16.31 34.53
C ASP A 82 -37.30 17.40 35.24
N LEU A 83 -37.17 18.66 34.82
CA LEU A 83 -37.98 19.76 35.33
C LEU A 83 -39.46 19.59 35.00
N VAL A 84 -39.79 19.15 33.77
CA VAL A 84 -41.18 18.86 33.37
C VAL A 84 -41.78 17.71 34.19
N ALA A 85 -40.95 16.74 34.60
CA ALA A 85 -41.35 15.66 35.51
C ALA A 85 -41.49 16.09 36.99
N GLY A 86 -41.28 17.37 37.30
CA GLY A 86 -41.43 17.92 38.65
C GLY A 86 -40.21 17.74 39.57
N LYS A 87 -39.06 17.34 39.02
CA LYS A 87 -37.81 17.30 39.80
C LYS A 87 -37.28 18.73 40.01
N PRO A 88 -36.58 19.01 41.13
CA PRO A 88 -35.96 20.31 41.36
C PRO A 88 -34.80 20.55 40.40
N LEU A 89 -34.54 21.83 40.10
CA LEU A 89 -33.34 22.23 39.35
C LEU A 89 -32.09 21.91 40.18
N PRO A 90 -31.04 21.30 39.60
CA PRO A 90 -29.77 21.10 40.31
C PRO A 90 -29.15 22.45 40.71
N ASP A 91 -28.72 22.59 41.96
CA ASP A 91 -28.08 23.80 42.48
C ASP A 91 -26.70 24.07 41.83
N ASP A 92 -26.09 23.03 41.25
CA ASP A 92 -24.78 23.04 40.59
C ASP A 92 -24.86 23.16 39.06
N ILE A 93 -26.02 23.50 38.49
CA ILE A 93 -26.24 23.51 37.04
C ILE A 93 -25.23 24.38 36.28
N GLY A 94 -24.84 25.54 36.84
CA GLY A 94 -23.86 26.42 36.22
C GLY A 94 -22.46 25.79 36.13
N VAL A 95 -22.09 24.99 37.13
CA VAL A 95 -20.82 24.24 37.14
C VAL A 95 -20.86 23.15 36.08
N ARG A 96 -21.93 22.35 36.06
CA ARG A 96 -22.10 21.25 35.09
C ARG A 96 -22.11 21.73 33.64
N VAL A 97 -22.84 22.81 33.35
CA VAL A 97 -22.87 23.43 32.01
C VAL A 97 -21.46 23.86 31.59
N SER A 98 -20.70 24.49 32.49
CA SER A 98 -19.33 24.92 32.20
C SER A 98 -18.39 23.74 31.95
N GLU A 99 -18.49 22.66 32.73
CA GLU A 99 -17.66 21.47 32.60
C GLU A 99 -17.95 20.72 31.29
N ILE A 100 -19.25 20.55 30.95
CA ILE A 100 -19.68 19.90 29.72
C ILE A 100 -19.26 20.73 28.50
N ALA A 101 -19.48 22.05 28.51
CA ALA A 101 -19.07 22.93 27.42
C ALA A 101 -17.55 22.92 27.21
N ALA A 102 -16.77 22.90 28.29
CA ALA A 102 -15.30 22.80 28.20
C ALA A 102 -14.85 21.45 27.64
N ALA A 103 -15.48 20.35 28.06
CA ALA A 103 -15.19 19.01 27.56
C ALA A 103 -15.56 18.87 26.07
N GLU A 104 -16.70 19.41 25.65
CA GLU A 104 -17.15 19.43 24.25
C GLU A 104 -16.17 20.24 23.37
N GLN A 105 -15.78 21.44 23.83
CA GLN A 105 -14.81 22.26 23.12
C GLN A 105 -13.43 21.58 23.01
N ALA A 106 -12.97 20.91 24.07
CA ALA A 106 -11.73 20.15 24.05
C ALA A 106 -11.77 18.99 23.04
N ALA A 107 -12.90 18.27 22.99
CA ALA A 107 -13.12 17.19 22.04
C ALA A 107 -13.12 17.67 20.58
N ASP A 108 -13.78 18.80 20.30
CA ASP A 108 -13.79 19.40 18.96
C ASP A 108 -12.40 19.91 18.53
N GLN A 109 -11.64 20.51 19.44
CA GLN A 109 -10.25 20.92 19.18
C GLN A 109 -9.35 19.71 18.91
N ALA A 110 -9.50 18.63 19.67
CA ALA A 110 -8.78 17.38 19.45
C ALA A 110 -9.11 16.77 18.09
N ALA A 111 -10.39 16.76 17.70
CA ALA A 111 -10.83 16.28 16.39
C ALA A 111 -10.22 17.10 15.23
N LEU A 112 -10.20 18.43 15.34
CA LEU A 112 -9.56 19.31 14.34
C LEU A 112 -8.04 19.09 14.26
N ALA A 113 -7.36 18.99 15.40
CA ALA A 113 -5.94 18.69 15.45
C ALA A 113 -5.64 17.33 14.81
N MET A 114 -6.46 16.32 15.08
CA MET A 114 -6.33 14.99 14.49
C MET A 114 -6.47 15.05 12.96
N GLN A 115 -7.47 15.75 12.42
CA GLN A 115 -7.61 15.94 10.97
C GLN A 115 -6.37 16.60 10.34
N GLN A 116 -5.78 17.59 11.00
CA GLN A 116 -4.54 18.24 10.53
C GLN A 116 -3.35 17.28 10.55
N ILE A 117 -3.21 16.48 11.62
CA ILE A 117 -2.14 15.48 11.72
C ILE A 117 -2.33 14.40 10.66
N GLN A 118 -3.55 13.89 10.45
CA GLN A 118 -3.86 12.92 9.39
C GLN A 118 -3.50 13.47 8.01
N HIS A 119 -3.87 14.72 7.71
CA HIS A 119 -3.52 15.36 6.44
C HIS A 119 -2.01 15.45 6.24
N ARG A 120 -1.28 15.86 7.28
CA ARG A 120 0.19 15.92 7.24
C ARG A 120 0.82 14.54 7.10
N LEU A 121 0.29 13.53 7.78
CA LEU A 121 0.78 12.16 7.71
C LEU A 121 0.58 11.57 6.31
N ARG A 122 -0.58 11.79 5.69
CA ARG A 122 -0.85 11.39 4.29
C ARG A 122 0.11 12.06 3.32
N SER A 123 0.29 13.38 3.44
CA SER A 123 1.26 14.11 2.61
C SER A 123 2.70 13.60 2.81
N ARG A 124 3.04 13.13 4.01
CA ARG A 124 4.35 12.53 4.28
C ARG A 124 4.47 11.15 3.64
N TRP A 125 3.45 10.32 3.74
CA TRP A 125 3.37 9.03 3.05
C TRP A 125 3.59 9.17 1.54
N ASP A 126 2.97 10.15 0.88
CA ASP A 126 3.15 10.38 -0.56
C ASP A 126 4.64 10.54 -0.94
N THR A 127 5.41 11.25 -0.11
CA THR A 127 6.85 11.46 -0.33
C THR A 127 7.68 10.24 0.08
N THR A 128 7.40 9.66 1.24
CA THR A 128 8.24 8.61 1.84
C THR A 128 7.97 7.23 1.25
N ALA A 129 6.77 6.97 0.71
CA ALA A 129 6.42 5.68 0.12
C ALA A 129 7.28 5.34 -1.11
N HIS A 130 7.63 6.34 -1.92
CA HIS A 130 8.49 6.15 -3.09
C HIS A 130 9.92 5.79 -2.67
N ASP A 131 10.54 6.63 -1.83
CA ASP A 131 11.89 6.39 -1.29
C ASP A 131 12.00 5.02 -0.60
N ALA A 132 10.99 4.68 0.21
CA ALA A 132 10.94 3.42 0.91
C ALA A 132 10.79 2.22 -0.02
N ALA A 133 9.98 2.35 -1.07
CA ALA A 133 9.82 1.30 -2.02
C ALA A 133 11.08 1.08 -2.86
N ASP A 134 11.82 2.13 -3.20
CA ASP A 134 13.14 2.00 -3.82
C ASP A 134 14.09 1.21 -2.92
N GLU A 135 14.13 1.52 -1.63
CA GLU A 135 14.96 0.78 -0.67
C GLU A 135 14.53 -0.69 -0.55
N LEU A 136 13.23 -0.96 -0.45
CA LEU A 136 12.69 -2.33 -0.40
C LEU A 136 12.96 -3.11 -1.70
N LEU A 137 12.84 -2.45 -2.86
CA LEU A 137 13.12 -3.04 -4.16
C LEU A 137 14.61 -3.35 -4.31
N GLU A 138 15.50 -2.50 -3.81
CA GLU A 138 16.95 -2.77 -3.82
C GLU A 138 17.30 -3.96 -2.92
N HIS A 139 16.69 -4.11 -1.74
CA HIS A 139 16.87 -5.33 -0.93
C HIS A 139 16.38 -6.58 -1.68
N LEU A 140 15.22 -6.52 -2.35
CA LEU A 140 14.75 -7.61 -3.20
C LEU A 140 15.68 -7.89 -4.39
N ARG A 141 16.41 -6.89 -4.87
CA ARG A 141 17.43 -7.02 -5.92
C ARG A 141 18.58 -7.89 -5.50
N GLU A 142 19.11 -7.64 -4.32
CA GLU A 142 20.21 -8.43 -3.78
C GLU A 142 19.78 -9.90 -3.64
N ASP A 143 18.60 -10.14 -3.06
CA ASP A 143 18.05 -11.48 -2.89
C ASP A 143 17.77 -12.20 -4.22
N LEU A 144 17.15 -11.51 -5.19
CA LEU A 144 16.91 -12.07 -6.52
C LEU A 144 18.20 -12.36 -7.27
N THR A 145 19.19 -11.48 -7.16
CA THR A 145 20.51 -11.65 -7.79
C THR A 145 21.25 -12.85 -7.19
N SER A 146 21.14 -13.04 -5.87
CA SER A 146 21.67 -14.20 -5.17
C SER A 146 21.02 -15.49 -5.70
N ILE A 147 19.69 -15.55 -5.78
CA ILE A 147 18.97 -16.72 -6.34
C ILE A 147 19.37 -17.01 -7.79
N LEU A 148 19.48 -15.98 -8.63
CA LEU A 148 19.90 -16.15 -10.03
C LEU A 148 21.33 -16.66 -10.14
N THR A 149 22.22 -16.24 -9.23
CA THR A 149 23.59 -16.73 -9.16
C THR A 149 23.63 -18.20 -8.72
N GLU A 150 22.90 -18.56 -7.66
CA GLU A 150 22.72 -19.94 -7.22
C GLU A 150 22.16 -20.83 -8.37
N ALA A 151 21.16 -20.31 -9.10
CA ALA A 151 20.57 -21.01 -10.24
C ALA A 151 21.55 -21.21 -11.39
N ARG A 152 22.37 -20.19 -11.74
CA ARG A 152 23.42 -20.32 -12.76
C ARG A 152 24.40 -21.44 -12.41
N THR A 153 24.89 -21.46 -11.17
CA THR A 153 25.80 -22.51 -10.70
C THR A 153 25.17 -23.91 -10.82
N ALA A 154 23.90 -24.04 -10.42
CA ALA A 154 23.19 -25.31 -10.54
C ALA A 154 22.96 -25.71 -12.01
N VAL A 155 22.59 -24.77 -12.88
CA VAL A 155 22.43 -25.02 -14.32
C VAL A 155 23.74 -25.50 -14.96
N THR A 156 24.87 -24.84 -14.66
CA THR A 156 26.20 -25.28 -15.15
C THR A 156 26.56 -26.68 -14.63
N ALA A 157 26.17 -27.03 -13.41
CA ALA A 157 26.38 -28.38 -12.89
C ALA A 157 25.55 -29.46 -13.61
N LEU A 158 24.53 -29.06 -14.38
CA LEU A 158 23.71 -29.93 -15.23
C LEU A 158 24.17 -29.94 -16.70
N ASP A 159 25.31 -29.32 -17.02
CA ASP A 159 25.85 -29.37 -18.38
C ASP A 159 26.15 -30.82 -18.79
N GLY A 160 25.75 -31.17 -20.01
CA GLY A 160 25.85 -32.53 -20.54
C GLY A 160 24.76 -33.51 -20.05
N LEU A 161 23.90 -33.12 -19.09
CA LEU A 161 22.75 -33.93 -18.71
C LEU A 161 21.55 -33.62 -19.61
N ASP A 162 21.00 -34.64 -20.26
CA ASP A 162 19.69 -34.54 -20.90
C ASP A 162 18.60 -34.66 -19.83
N VAL A 163 18.11 -33.52 -19.36
CA VAL A 163 17.06 -33.45 -18.33
C VAL A 163 15.67 -33.82 -18.85
N GLN A 164 15.51 -34.04 -20.16
CA GLN A 164 14.27 -34.55 -20.77
C GLN A 164 14.27 -36.08 -20.82
N ASP A 165 15.43 -36.71 -20.79
CA ASP A 165 15.59 -38.16 -20.74
C ASP A 165 15.62 -38.67 -19.28
N SER A 166 14.60 -39.45 -18.91
CA SER A 166 14.55 -40.02 -17.56
C SER A 166 15.58 -41.10 -17.28
N GLU A 167 16.12 -41.76 -18.30
CA GLU A 167 17.22 -42.72 -18.12
C GLU A 167 18.50 -41.95 -17.76
N ALA A 168 18.82 -40.90 -18.53
CA ALA A 168 19.92 -40.00 -18.20
C ALA A 168 19.78 -39.34 -16.80
N VAL A 169 18.58 -38.94 -16.40
CA VAL A 169 18.33 -38.39 -15.05
C VAL A 169 18.49 -39.46 -13.95
N ALA A 170 18.12 -40.71 -14.21
CA ALA A 170 18.33 -41.81 -13.27
C ALA A 170 19.83 -42.12 -13.08
N GLU A 171 20.63 -41.99 -14.13
CA GLU A 171 22.08 -42.18 -14.14
C GLU A 171 22.87 -40.92 -13.73
N ALA A 172 22.18 -39.81 -13.42
CA ALA A 172 22.82 -38.55 -13.05
C ALA A 172 23.79 -38.73 -11.88
N THR A 173 24.92 -38.01 -11.94
CA THR A 173 25.91 -37.98 -10.85
C THR A 173 25.33 -37.36 -9.58
N ASP A 174 25.94 -37.62 -8.42
CA ASP A 174 25.51 -36.99 -7.14
C ASP A 174 25.49 -35.46 -7.23
N LYS A 175 26.48 -34.88 -7.95
CA LYS A 175 26.55 -33.44 -8.22
C LYS A 175 25.34 -32.94 -9.02
N GLN A 176 24.96 -33.67 -10.08
CA GLN A 176 23.80 -33.33 -10.92
C GLN A 176 22.48 -33.51 -10.14
N ARG A 177 22.33 -34.58 -9.34
CA ARG A 177 21.15 -34.76 -8.48
C ARG A 177 21.02 -33.65 -7.45
N ALA A 178 22.12 -33.22 -6.84
CA ALA A 178 22.14 -32.08 -5.92
C ALA A 178 21.74 -30.77 -6.63
N ALA A 179 22.20 -30.55 -7.87
CA ALA A 179 21.83 -29.38 -8.67
C ALA A 179 20.33 -29.38 -9.04
N LEU A 180 19.76 -30.53 -9.43
CA LEU A 180 18.31 -30.66 -9.66
C LEU A 180 17.50 -30.31 -8.41
N ALA A 181 17.90 -30.83 -7.25
CA ALA A 181 17.25 -30.52 -5.97
C ALA A 181 17.37 -29.03 -5.61
N ALA A 182 18.53 -28.40 -5.86
CA ALA A 182 18.74 -26.97 -5.63
C ALA A 182 17.80 -26.11 -6.49
N LEU A 183 17.70 -26.38 -7.79
CA LEU A 183 16.78 -25.63 -8.68
C LEU A 183 15.32 -25.76 -8.22
N LYS A 184 14.91 -26.96 -7.81
CA LYS A 184 13.56 -27.19 -7.27
C LYS A 184 13.29 -26.35 -6.01
N ALA A 185 14.29 -26.19 -5.13
CA ALA A 185 14.19 -25.36 -3.93
C ALA A 185 14.24 -23.85 -4.23
N LEU A 186 14.96 -23.43 -5.27
CA LEU A 186 15.08 -22.02 -5.68
C LEU A 186 13.78 -21.47 -6.29
N ARG A 187 13.02 -22.29 -7.02
CA ARG A 187 11.78 -21.87 -7.69
C ARG A 187 10.75 -21.22 -6.75
N PRO A 188 10.33 -21.83 -5.62
CA PRO A 188 9.39 -21.19 -4.71
C PRO A 188 9.96 -19.92 -4.08
N ARG A 189 11.27 -19.87 -3.78
CA ARG A 189 11.94 -18.67 -3.26
C ARG A 189 11.86 -17.52 -4.29
N TYR A 190 12.19 -17.78 -5.55
CA TYR A 190 12.10 -16.78 -6.63
C TYR A 190 10.67 -16.25 -6.79
N ARG A 191 9.67 -17.15 -6.86
CA ARG A 191 8.26 -16.74 -6.99
C ARG A 191 7.81 -15.86 -5.85
N ARG A 192 8.20 -16.19 -4.61
CA ARG A 192 7.90 -15.36 -3.43
C ARG A 192 8.48 -13.96 -3.57
N LEU A 193 9.76 -13.83 -3.91
CA LEU A 193 10.41 -12.52 -4.08
C LEU A 193 9.76 -11.70 -5.21
N ARG A 194 9.32 -12.35 -6.31
CA ARG A 194 8.59 -11.67 -7.38
C ARG A 194 7.19 -11.23 -6.99
N SER A 195 6.48 -12.03 -6.18
CA SER A 195 5.22 -11.60 -5.58
C SER A 195 5.46 -10.35 -4.72
N GLN A 196 6.45 -10.38 -3.83
CA GLN A 196 6.79 -9.24 -2.99
C GLN A 196 7.14 -7.98 -3.79
N GLN A 197 7.91 -8.13 -4.88
CA GLN A 197 8.21 -7.04 -5.79
C GLN A 197 6.94 -6.44 -6.42
N THR A 198 5.98 -7.29 -6.79
CA THR A 198 4.69 -6.86 -7.34
C THR A 198 3.87 -6.14 -6.28
N ASP A 199 3.79 -6.70 -5.08
CA ASP A 199 3.02 -6.16 -3.97
C ASP A 199 3.57 -4.80 -3.50
N ILE A 200 4.89 -4.59 -3.51
CA ILE A 200 5.50 -3.26 -3.23
C ILE A 200 5.07 -2.24 -4.27
N VAL A 201 5.16 -2.59 -5.56
CA VAL A 201 4.77 -1.69 -6.64
C VAL A 201 3.27 -1.37 -6.54
N GLU A 202 2.43 -2.37 -6.27
CA GLU A 202 0.99 -2.16 -6.04
C GLU A 202 0.76 -1.24 -4.84
N ALA A 203 1.44 -1.46 -3.73
CA ALA A 203 1.24 -0.68 -2.51
C ALA A 203 1.66 0.80 -2.60
N VAL A 204 2.55 1.15 -3.53
CA VAL A 204 2.95 2.55 -3.79
C VAL A 204 1.98 3.23 -4.74
N TYR A 205 1.40 2.49 -5.69
CA TYR A 205 0.58 3.05 -6.75
C TYR A 205 -0.93 2.84 -6.58
N GLU A 206 -1.40 1.98 -5.68
CA GLU A 206 -2.81 1.88 -5.28
C GLU A 206 -3.19 3.12 -4.45
N ARG A 207 -3.76 4.12 -5.11
CA ARG A 207 -4.46 5.21 -4.41
C ARG A 207 -5.84 4.76 -3.96
N PRO A 208 -6.25 4.99 -2.70
CA PRO A 208 -7.57 4.59 -2.25
C PRO A 208 -8.75 5.36 -2.89
N ASP A 209 -8.59 6.59 -3.42
CA ASP A 209 -9.77 7.44 -3.65
C ASP A 209 -9.75 8.37 -4.89
N SER A 210 -8.86 8.18 -5.86
CA SER A 210 -8.92 9.00 -7.07
C SER A 210 -8.37 8.28 -8.28
N ALA A 211 -9.26 7.87 -9.19
CA ALA A 211 -8.94 7.38 -10.53
C ALA A 211 -8.02 8.38 -11.26
N SER A 212 -6.73 8.21 -11.07
CA SER A 212 -5.67 9.02 -11.65
C SER A 212 -5.07 8.24 -12.81
N PRO A 213 -4.52 8.89 -13.85
CA PRO A 213 -3.75 8.23 -14.90
C PRO A 213 -2.62 7.32 -14.38
N HIS A 214 -2.18 7.53 -13.13
CA HIS A 214 -1.19 6.71 -12.44
C HIS A 214 -1.71 5.32 -12.01
N ASP A 215 -3.00 5.17 -11.72
CA ASP A 215 -3.61 3.88 -11.37
C ASP A 215 -3.61 2.91 -12.56
N ALA A 216 -3.66 3.47 -13.78
CA ALA A 216 -3.50 2.69 -15.01
C ALA A 216 -2.08 2.12 -15.14
N THR A 217 -1.07 2.77 -14.57
CA THR A 217 0.33 2.31 -14.64
C THR A 217 0.55 1.10 -13.71
N ALA A 218 0.03 1.12 -12.49
CA ALA A 218 0.13 0.01 -11.53
C ALA A 218 -0.54 -1.27 -12.04
N TRP A 219 -1.81 -1.14 -12.45
CA TRP A 219 -2.61 -2.26 -12.97
C TRP A 219 -1.99 -2.86 -14.25
N ARG A 220 -1.37 -2.02 -15.09
CA ARG A 220 -0.69 -2.46 -16.31
C ARG A 220 0.66 -3.12 -16.03
N TRP A 221 1.42 -2.68 -15.04
CA TRP A 221 2.64 -3.39 -14.64
C TRP A 221 2.34 -4.76 -14.04
N LYS A 222 1.30 -4.88 -13.19
CA LYS A 222 0.78 -6.17 -12.76
C LYS A 222 0.47 -7.08 -13.95
N HIS A 223 -0.19 -6.55 -14.98
CA HIS A 223 -0.48 -7.30 -16.20
C HIS A 223 0.76 -7.64 -17.02
N VAL A 224 1.72 -6.74 -17.18
CA VAL A 224 2.98 -7.02 -17.90
C VAL A 224 3.75 -8.12 -17.20
N TRP A 225 3.91 -8.05 -15.88
CA TRP A 225 4.63 -9.08 -15.12
C TRP A 225 3.87 -10.40 -15.02
N ALA A 226 2.57 -10.36 -14.75
CA ALA A 226 1.74 -11.55 -14.78
C ALA A 226 1.75 -12.19 -16.17
N SER A 227 1.68 -11.41 -17.25
CA SER A 227 1.75 -11.91 -18.63
C SER A 227 3.12 -12.49 -18.95
N ARG A 228 4.21 -11.86 -18.51
CA ARG A 228 5.56 -12.41 -18.71
C ARG A 228 5.75 -13.71 -17.93
N ILE A 229 5.43 -13.72 -16.64
CA ILE A 229 5.49 -14.94 -15.81
C ILE A 229 4.60 -16.03 -16.41
N HIS A 230 3.40 -15.68 -16.88
CA HIS A 230 2.47 -16.61 -17.52
C HIS A 230 2.96 -17.13 -18.88
N GLU A 231 3.56 -16.28 -19.72
CA GLU A 231 4.25 -16.68 -20.96
C GLU A 231 5.35 -17.70 -20.65
N PHE A 232 6.21 -17.43 -19.65
CA PHE A 232 7.24 -18.38 -19.22
C PHE A 232 6.66 -19.68 -18.67
N GLU A 233 5.60 -19.59 -17.88
CA GLU A 233 4.96 -20.76 -17.32
C GLU A 233 4.29 -21.63 -18.38
N ASN A 234 3.72 -21.02 -19.43
CA ASN A 234 3.04 -21.71 -20.52
C ASN A 234 4.00 -22.30 -21.56
N VAL A 235 5.11 -21.61 -21.89
CA VAL A 235 6.13 -22.12 -22.84
C VAL A 235 6.68 -23.47 -22.38
N TYR A 236 6.76 -23.70 -21.06
CA TYR A 236 7.23 -24.96 -20.49
C TYR A 236 6.12 -25.78 -19.80
N ALA A 237 4.85 -25.39 -19.96
CA ALA A 237 3.71 -26.16 -19.43
C ALA A 237 3.52 -27.50 -20.16
N THR A 238 4.04 -27.62 -21.39
CA THR A 238 4.01 -28.85 -22.21
C THR A 238 5.20 -29.77 -21.95
N ALA A 239 6.14 -29.39 -21.06
CA ALA A 239 7.27 -30.25 -20.72
C ALA A 239 6.78 -31.51 -19.98
N PRO A 240 7.23 -32.72 -20.37
CA PRO A 240 6.63 -33.98 -19.95
C PRO A 240 6.78 -34.30 -18.46
N LYS A 241 7.68 -33.62 -17.72
CA LYS A 241 7.93 -33.85 -16.27
C LYS A 241 8.24 -32.54 -15.53
N HIS A 242 7.79 -32.46 -14.27
CA HIS A 242 7.97 -31.28 -13.40
C HIS A 242 9.45 -30.92 -13.18
N ASP A 243 10.34 -31.90 -13.07
CA ASP A 243 11.77 -31.66 -12.81
C ASP A 243 12.49 -31.07 -14.04
N THR A 244 12.06 -31.43 -15.26
CA THR A 244 12.56 -30.84 -16.52
C THR A 244 12.12 -29.38 -16.66
N ARG A 245 10.90 -29.06 -16.22
CA ARG A 245 10.33 -27.71 -16.31
C ARG A 245 11.15 -26.70 -15.52
N ASP A 246 11.64 -27.06 -14.34
CA ASP A 246 12.40 -26.16 -13.46
C ASP A 246 13.79 -25.85 -14.03
N VAL A 247 14.45 -26.85 -14.63
CA VAL A 247 15.76 -26.68 -15.27
C VAL A 247 15.65 -25.80 -16.52
N LEU A 248 14.68 -26.07 -17.40
CA LEU A 248 14.47 -25.27 -18.60
C LEU A 248 14.09 -23.82 -18.25
N TRP A 249 13.24 -23.66 -17.24
CA TRP A 249 12.84 -22.34 -16.76
C TRP A 249 14.04 -21.54 -16.21
N PHE A 250 14.90 -22.13 -15.38
CA PHE A 250 16.10 -21.44 -14.89
C PHE A 250 17.20 -21.25 -15.96
N ARG A 251 17.35 -22.17 -16.92
CA ARG A 251 18.26 -21.97 -18.08
C ARG A 251 17.90 -20.70 -18.85
N GLU A 252 16.63 -20.51 -19.14
CA GLU A 252 16.13 -19.31 -19.85
C GLU A 252 16.21 -18.06 -18.98
N LEU A 253 15.89 -18.17 -17.69
CA LEU A 253 15.93 -17.05 -16.76
C LEU A 253 17.35 -16.51 -16.56
N THR A 254 18.35 -17.39 -16.56
CA THR A 254 19.74 -17.05 -16.23
C THR A 254 20.51 -16.39 -17.37
N THR A 255 20.05 -16.55 -18.61
CA THR A 255 20.60 -15.93 -19.83
C THR A 255 20.06 -14.53 -20.11
N ARG A 256 19.01 -14.11 -19.40
CA ARG A 256 18.33 -12.83 -19.61
C ARG A 256 18.91 -11.71 -18.74
N THR A 257 18.92 -10.50 -19.32
CA THR A 257 19.36 -9.25 -18.68
C THR A 257 18.20 -8.34 -18.30
N ASP A 258 17.02 -8.56 -18.89
CA ASP A 258 15.79 -7.77 -18.72
C ASP A 258 14.87 -8.28 -17.61
N VAL A 259 15.40 -9.12 -16.71
CA VAL A 259 14.64 -9.70 -15.61
C VAL A 259 14.50 -8.71 -14.44
N TRP A 260 15.13 -7.54 -14.49
CA TRP A 260 15.11 -6.56 -13.40
C TRP A 260 14.15 -5.40 -13.68
N LEU A 261 13.34 -5.05 -12.68
CA LEU A 261 12.62 -3.77 -12.69
C LEU A 261 13.60 -2.72 -12.17
N PRO A 262 14.02 -1.75 -12.98
CA PRO A 262 14.79 -0.66 -12.43
C PRO A 262 13.93 0.14 -11.42
N ASN A 263 14.54 1.00 -10.61
CA ASN A 263 13.90 1.72 -9.48
C ASN A 263 12.56 2.40 -9.88
N ILE A 264 11.78 2.89 -8.91
CA ILE A 264 10.45 3.47 -9.19
C ILE A 264 10.49 4.59 -10.25
N ASP A 265 11.57 5.36 -10.32
CA ASP A 265 11.76 6.40 -11.33
C ASP A 265 12.07 5.85 -12.74
N ASP A 266 12.85 4.78 -12.83
CA ASP A 266 13.12 4.09 -14.08
C ASP A 266 11.87 3.35 -14.56
N LEU A 267 11.04 2.83 -13.65
CA LEU A 267 9.69 2.33 -13.92
C LEU A 267 8.79 3.39 -14.56
N ARG A 268 8.85 4.62 -14.03
CA ARG A 268 8.12 5.79 -14.58
C ARG A 268 8.65 6.18 -15.96
N THR A 269 9.95 6.04 -16.20
CA THR A 269 10.60 6.39 -17.48
C THR A 269 10.36 5.33 -18.57
N SER A 270 10.52 4.04 -18.23
CA SER A 270 10.27 2.87 -19.09
C SER A 270 8.83 2.84 -19.62
N TRP A 271 7.90 3.40 -18.87
CA TRP A 271 6.50 3.50 -19.26
C TRP A 271 6.28 4.39 -20.51
N SER A 272 7.03 5.48 -20.65
CA SER A 272 6.95 6.34 -21.84
C SER A 272 7.32 5.59 -23.12
N GLU A 273 8.25 4.64 -23.00
CA GLU A 273 8.68 3.75 -24.07
C GLU A 273 7.64 2.64 -24.32
N ILE A 274 7.13 1.97 -23.29
CA ILE A 274 6.13 0.88 -23.43
C ILE A 274 4.80 1.38 -24.04
N GLN A 275 4.39 2.63 -23.78
CA GLN A 275 3.24 3.24 -24.48
C GLN A 275 3.41 3.29 -26.00
N HIS A 276 4.64 3.35 -26.51
CA HIS A 276 4.91 3.30 -27.95
C HIS A 276 4.71 1.90 -28.54
N TRP A 277 4.94 0.85 -27.75
CA TRP A 277 4.79 -0.56 -28.19
C TRP A 277 3.34 -1.02 -28.23
N HIS A 278 2.49 -0.49 -27.34
CA HIS A 278 1.07 -0.85 -27.26
C HIS A 278 0.11 0.17 -27.89
N SER A 279 0.63 1.21 -28.54
CA SER A 279 -0.17 2.07 -29.41
C SER A 279 -0.32 1.37 -30.76
N PRO A 280 -1.52 0.91 -31.16
CA PRO A 280 -1.71 0.32 -32.47
C PRO A 280 -1.46 1.39 -33.54
N GLY A 281 -0.30 1.32 -34.21
CA GLY A 281 0.02 2.17 -35.35
C GLY A 281 1.29 3.04 -35.27
N LYS A 282 2.15 2.92 -34.25
CA LYS A 282 3.46 3.59 -34.28
C LYS A 282 4.61 2.60 -34.56
N PRO A 283 5.48 2.87 -35.56
CA PRO A 283 6.63 2.02 -35.83
C PRO A 283 7.66 2.08 -34.69
N ASN A 284 8.30 0.94 -34.45
CA ASN A 284 9.31 0.71 -33.42
C ASN A 284 10.53 1.64 -33.64
N PRO A 285 10.95 2.45 -32.66
CA PRO A 285 12.04 3.41 -32.84
C PRO A 285 13.43 2.79 -33.00
N THR A 286 13.59 1.47 -32.80
CA THR A 286 14.86 0.75 -33.02
C THR A 286 15.12 0.34 -34.47
N ASN A 287 14.28 0.76 -35.42
CA ASN A 287 14.53 0.63 -36.86
C ASN A 287 14.80 2.01 -37.50
N ALA A 288 15.79 2.74 -36.98
CA ALA A 288 16.39 3.90 -37.62
C ALA A 288 17.92 3.81 -37.53
#